data_AF-A0AAW1TDC4-F1
#
_entry.id   AF-A0AAW1TDC4-F1
#
_cell.length_a   1.000
_cell.length_b   1.000
_cell.length_c   1.000
_cell.angle_alpha   90.00
_cell.angle_beta   90.00
_cell.angle_gamma   90.00
#
_symmetry.space_group_name_H-M   'P 1'
#
loop_
_entity.id
_entity.type
_entity.pdbx_description
1 polymer ?
#
loop_
_entity_poly.entity_id
_entity_poly.type
_entity_poly.pdbx_seq_one_letter_code
_entity_poly.pdbx_strand_id
1 'polypeptide(L)'
;MRVCQYAQGVSAGSKSKVSGATSSRRVRSAPPTSQASCFPGDATVQTPQGRRLMRDLSLGDQVLTADPFGRQEYETIFMFTHFSKEPATHVTLTTQRSYSLSLTAGHYIWAALVPSPGVEAK
;
A
#
# COMPACT_ATOMS: atom_id res chain seq x y z
N MET A 1 -18.03 10.71 0.32
CA MET A 1 -17.22 10.27 1.49
C MET A 1 -15.99 9.59 0.94
N ARG A 2 -14.85 10.30 0.90
CA ARG A 2 -13.60 9.79 0.33
C ARG A 2 -12.80 9.18 1.46
N VAL A 3 -12.86 7.86 1.61
CA VAL A 3 -12.03 7.13 2.58
C VAL A 3 -10.57 7.27 2.14
N CYS A 4 -9.63 7.40 3.07
CA CYS A 4 -8.18 7.59 2.86
C CYS A 4 -7.47 6.43 2.12
N GLN A 5 -8.01 6.03 0.96
CA GLN A 5 -7.55 4.94 0.12
C GLN A 5 -6.56 5.42 -0.96
N TYR A 6 -6.31 6.74 -1.02
CA TYR A 6 -5.57 7.39 -2.11
C TYR A 6 -4.10 7.70 -1.80
N ALA A 7 -3.59 7.35 -0.63
CA ALA A 7 -2.17 7.53 -0.31
C ALA A 7 -1.35 6.42 -0.98
N GLN A 8 -0.88 6.64 -2.21
CA GLN A 8 0.03 5.72 -2.89
C GLN A 8 1.40 5.79 -2.24
N GLY A 9 1.76 4.75 -1.50
CA GLY A 9 3.02 4.68 -0.78
C GLY A 9 4.13 3.98 -1.56
N VAL A 10 5.17 4.69 -1.99
CA VAL A 10 6.34 4.04 -2.61
C VAL A 10 7.23 3.42 -1.52
N SER A 11 7.64 2.16 -1.71
CA SER A 11 8.52 1.42 -0.80
C SER A 11 9.89 1.22 -1.44
N ALA A 12 10.97 1.43 -0.67
CA ALA A 12 12.34 1.15 -1.09
C ALA A 12 12.77 -0.22 -0.51
N GLY A 13 13.09 -1.17 -1.37
CA GLY A 13 13.35 -2.56 -1.00
C GLY A 13 14.59 -2.75 -0.13
N SER A 14 14.46 -3.59 0.91
CA SER A 14 15.57 -4.09 1.73
C SER A 14 15.64 -5.62 1.69
N LYS A 15 16.83 -6.17 1.49
CA LYS A 15 17.13 -7.61 1.43
C LYS A 15 17.13 -8.19 2.85
N SER A 16 16.57 -9.38 3.06
CA SER A 16 16.73 -10.12 4.33
C SER A 16 17.10 -11.59 4.10
N LYS A 17 18.08 -12.02 4.88
CA LYS A 17 18.79 -13.31 4.88
C LYS A 17 18.06 -14.29 5.80
N VAL A 18 17.85 -15.53 5.36
CA VAL A 18 17.19 -16.61 6.14
C VAL A 18 18.23 -17.54 6.75
N SER A 19 18.02 -17.93 8.02
CA SER A 19 18.64 -19.08 8.68
C SER A 19 17.61 -19.74 9.63
N GLY A 20 17.56 -21.09 9.64
CA GLY A 20 16.53 -21.96 10.24
C GLY A 20 16.48 -22.01 11.79
N ALA A 21 15.71 -22.87 12.48
CA ALA A 21 15.04 -24.14 12.13
C ALA A 21 13.93 -24.55 13.16
N THR A 22 13.15 -25.59 12.82
CA THR A 22 12.54 -26.65 13.67
C THR A 22 11.14 -26.52 14.33
N SER A 23 10.18 -27.24 13.73
CA SER A 23 9.17 -28.19 14.27
C SER A 23 7.99 -27.80 15.21
N SER A 24 6.79 -28.09 14.67
CA SER A 24 5.60 -28.70 15.28
C SER A 24 4.74 -27.92 16.30
N ARG A 25 3.75 -27.21 15.76
CA ARG A 25 2.32 -27.38 16.10
C ARG A 25 1.50 -26.84 14.93
N ARG A 26 0.81 -27.71 14.18
CA ARG A 26 -0.09 -27.27 13.10
C ARG A 26 -1.36 -26.73 13.75
N VAL A 27 -1.29 -25.49 14.24
CA VAL A 27 -2.50 -24.69 14.46
C VAL A 27 -3.13 -24.59 13.08
N ARG A 28 -4.29 -25.22 12.89
CA ARG A 28 -5.16 -24.88 11.76
C ARG A 28 -5.61 -23.46 12.03
N SER A 29 -4.81 -22.48 11.62
CA SER A 29 -5.26 -21.11 11.51
C SER A 29 -6.45 -21.13 10.56
N ALA A 30 -7.60 -20.68 11.06
CA ALA A 30 -8.74 -20.37 10.21
C ALA A 30 -8.23 -19.51 9.02
N PRO A 31 -8.76 -19.68 7.80
CA PRO A 31 -8.42 -18.78 6.72
C PRO A 31 -8.69 -17.34 7.22
N PRO A 32 -7.77 -16.38 7.02
CA PRO A 32 -8.04 -15.00 7.39
C PRO A 32 -9.23 -14.51 6.58
N THR A 33 -10.41 -14.56 7.18
CA THR A 33 -11.65 -14.00 6.66
C THR A 33 -11.51 -12.49 6.73
N SER A 34 -11.50 -11.85 5.55
CA SER A 34 -11.14 -10.45 5.31
C SER A 34 -9.63 -10.18 5.29
N GLN A 35 -8.99 -10.37 4.13
CA GLN A 35 -7.68 -9.76 3.89
C GLN A 35 -7.89 -8.24 3.89
N ALA A 36 -7.62 -7.60 5.03
CA ALA A 36 -7.69 -6.15 5.13
C ALA A 36 -6.81 -5.54 4.03
N SER A 37 -7.41 -4.74 3.15
CA SER A 37 -6.70 -4.03 2.10
C SER A 37 -5.77 -2.99 2.74
N CYS A 38 -4.45 -3.26 2.78
CA CYS A 38 -3.49 -2.47 3.55
C CYS A 38 -2.19 -2.14 2.78
N PHE A 39 -1.56 -1.04 3.21
CA PHE A 39 -0.18 -0.69 2.92
C PHE A 39 0.71 -1.04 4.13
N PRO A 40 2.00 -1.36 3.93
CA PRO A 40 2.89 -1.62 5.04
C PRO A 40 3.25 -0.32 5.77
N GLY A 41 3.57 -0.42 7.06
CA GLY A 41 3.84 0.75 7.90
C GLY A 41 5.08 1.56 7.51
N ASP A 42 6.00 0.98 6.74
CA ASP A 42 7.19 1.62 6.19
C ASP A 42 6.99 2.21 4.78
N ALA A 43 5.80 2.07 4.20
CA ALA A 43 5.45 2.79 2.97
C ALA A 43 5.52 4.31 3.19
N THR A 44 5.92 5.05 2.16
CA THR A 44 6.09 6.51 2.26
C THR A 44 4.91 7.28 1.67
N VAL A 45 4.33 8.19 2.42
CA VAL A 45 3.22 9.06 1.99
C VAL A 45 3.72 10.50 1.86
N GLN A 46 3.34 11.19 0.79
CA GLN A 46 3.67 12.59 0.59
C GLN A 46 2.71 13.49 1.39
N THR A 47 3.26 14.35 2.24
CA THR A 47 2.54 15.41 2.97
C THR A 47 3.04 16.78 2.52
N PRO A 48 2.37 17.90 2.90
CA PRO A 48 2.84 19.25 2.58
C PRO A 48 4.25 19.55 3.09
N GLN A 49 4.68 18.88 4.17
CA GLN A 49 5.99 19.06 4.80
C GLN A 49 7.06 18.09 4.27
N GLY A 50 6.69 17.14 3.40
CA GLY A 50 7.60 16.15 2.85
C GLY A 50 7.06 14.72 2.95
N ARG A 51 7.93 13.73 2.77
CA ARG A 51 7.54 12.33 2.89
C ARG A 51 7.54 11.89 4.35
N ARG A 52 6.52 11.13 4.74
CA ARG A 52 6.39 10.49 6.06
C ARG A 52 6.08 9.01 5.91
N LEU A 53 6.36 8.20 6.92
CA LEU A 53 5.98 6.78 6.91
C LEU A 53 4.49 6.64 7.20
N MET A 54 3.86 5.63 6.60
CA MET A 54 2.44 5.32 6.80
C MET A 54 2.10 5.11 8.28
N ARG A 55 3.00 4.48 9.04
CA ARG A 55 2.84 4.25 10.49
C ARG A 55 2.93 5.51 11.35
N ASP A 56 3.49 6.59 10.81
CA ASP A 56 3.70 7.84 11.55
C ASP A 56 2.56 8.85 11.33
N LEU A 57 1.60 8.53 10.45
CA LEU A 57 0.46 9.41 10.17
C LEU A 57 -0.55 9.42 11.32
N SER A 58 -1.21 10.57 11.50
CA SER A 58 -2.23 10.79 12.53
C SER A 58 -3.49 11.42 11.94
N LEU A 59 -4.60 11.34 12.67
CA LEU A 59 -5.81 12.11 12.32
C LEU A 59 -5.46 13.60 12.28
N GLY A 60 -5.95 14.31 11.27
CA GLY A 60 -5.65 15.71 11.03
C GLY A 60 -4.42 15.96 10.15
N ASP A 61 -3.56 14.96 9.92
CA ASP A 61 -2.48 15.09 8.95
C ASP A 61 -3.04 15.24 7.53
N GLN A 62 -2.35 16.03 6.69
CA GLN A 62 -2.69 16.17 5.28
C GLN A 62 -1.80 15.29 4.41
N VAL A 63 -2.40 14.60 3.45
CA VAL A 63 -1.71 13.69 2.54
C VAL A 63 -2.06 13.99 1.08
N LEU A 64 -1.10 13.76 0.19
CA LEU A 64 -1.30 13.93 -1.24
C LEU A 64 -2.26 12.86 -1.75
N THR A 65 -3.31 13.30 -2.41
CA THR A 65 -4.33 12.48 -3.06
C THR A 65 -4.49 12.92 -4.51
N ALA A 66 -5.30 12.19 -5.27
CA ALA A 66 -5.68 12.58 -6.62
C ALA A 66 -7.20 12.56 -6.76
N ASP A 67 -7.74 13.58 -7.41
CA ASP A 67 -9.15 13.62 -7.78
C ASP A 67 -9.45 12.62 -8.93
N PRO A 68 -10.73 12.42 -9.30
CA PRO A 68 -11.09 11.53 -10.42
C PRO A 68 -10.49 11.92 -11.78
N PHE A 69 -10.00 13.15 -11.94
CA PHE A 69 -9.34 13.65 -13.14
C PHE A 69 -7.80 13.56 -13.03
N GLY A 70 -7.27 12.99 -11.95
CA GLY A 70 -5.84 12.84 -11.70
C GLY A 70 -5.15 14.11 -11.18
N ARG A 71 -5.90 15.15 -10.82
CA ARG A 71 -5.31 16.37 -10.23
C ARG A 71 -4.94 16.10 -8.78
N GLN A 72 -3.73 16.49 -8.42
CA GLN A 72 -3.21 16.27 -7.08
C GLN A 72 -3.69 17.34 -6.10
N GLU A 73 -4.15 16.90 -4.93
CA GLU A 73 -4.59 17.77 -3.83
C GLU A 73 -4.24 17.17 -2.47
N TYR A 74 -4.01 18.03 -1.46
CA TYR A 74 -3.78 17.59 -0.09
C TYR A 74 -5.10 17.51 0.67
N GLU A 75 -5.48 16.31 1.09
CA GLU A 75 -6.69 16.08 1.89
C GLU A 75 -6.33 15.67 3.33
N THR A 76 -7.19 16.04 4.28
CA THR A 76 -7.02 15.74 5.71
C THR A 76 -7.48 14.32 6.03
N ILE A 77 -6.65 13.58 6.76
CA ILE A 77 -7.01 12.27 7.29
C ILE A 77 -8.04 12.44 8.41
N PHE A 78 -9.23 11.88 8.24
CA PHE A 78 -10.29 11.89 9.26
C PHE A 78 -10.55 10.51 9.88
N MET A 79 -10.06 9.43 9.28
CA MET A 79 -10.25 8.06 9.78
C MET A 79 -9.22 7.08 9.21
N PHE A 80 -8.78 6.13 10.05
CA PHE A 80 -8.10 4.90 9.61
C PHE A 80 -9.07 3.72 9.74
N THR A 81 -9.39 3.05 8.64
CA THR A 81 -10.31 1.90 8.64
C THR A 81 -9.69 0.61 9.14
N HIS A 82 -8.36 0.50 9.05
CA HIS A 82 -7.62 -0.64 9.57
C HIS A 82 -6.20 -0.19 9.94
N PHE A 83 -5.77 -0.58 11.14
CA PHE A 83 -4.41 -0.38 11.64
C PHE A 83 -4.07 -1.55 12.57
N SER A 84 -3.10 -2.36 12.17
CA SER A 84 -2.68 -3.54 12.93
C SER A 84 -1.16 -3.65 12.95
N LYS A 85 -0.63 -4.16 14.06
CA LYS A 85 0.79 -4.51 14.21
C LYS A 85 1.08 -5.94 13.73
N GLU A 86 0.04 -6.72 13.44
CA GLU A 86 0.19 -8.08 12.96
C GLU A 86 0.78 -8.09 11.54
N PRO A 87 1.69 -9.01 11.24
CA PRO A 87 2.30 -9.11 9.92
C PRO A 87 1.24 -9.51 8.88
N ALA A 88 1.25 -8.84 7.73
CA ALA A 88 0.44 -9.19 6.56
C ALA A 88 1.33 -9.59 5.38
N THR A 89 0.82 -10.45 4.51
CA THR A 89 1.48 -10.80 3.25
C THR A 89 1.28 -9.68 2.23
N HIS A 90 2.38 -9.14 1.73
CA HIS A 90 2.38 -8.07 0.73
C HIS A 90 2.88 -8.58 -0.62
N VAL A 91 2.31 -8.03 -1.68
CA VAL A 91 2.86 -8.08 -3.03
C VAL A 91 3.56 -6.76 -3.33
N THR A 92 4.60 -6.80 -4.16
CA THR A 92 5.34 -5.60 -4.59
C THR A 92 5.18 -5.44 -6.08
N LEU A 93 4.63 -4.30 -6.49
CA LEU A 93 4.55 -3.88 -7.88
C LEU A 93 5.76 -3.01 -8.16
N THR A 94 6.45 -3.28 -9.27
CA THR A 94 7.58 -2.46 -9.73
C THR A 94 7.23 -1.85 -11.07
N THR A 95 7.36 -0.53 -11.16
CA THR A 95 7.15 0.22 -12.40
C THR A 95 8.37 0.14 -13.31
N GLN A 96 8.22 0.47 -14.59
CA GLN A 96 9.34 0.54 -15.54
C GLN A 96 10.44 1.53 -15.12
N ARG A 97 10.10 2.54 -14.31
CA ARG A 97 11.04 3.53 -13.76
C ARG A 97 11.65 3.08 -12.41
N SER A 98 11.53 1.81 -12.06
CA SER A 98 12.07 1.21 -10.83
C SER A 98 11.50 1.79 -9.53
N TYR A 99 10.34 2.45 -9.58
CA TYR A 99 9.57 2.70 -8.36
C TYR A 99 8.85 1.43 -7.94
N SER A 100 8.83 1.17 -6.64
CA SER A 100 8.14 0.01 -6.06
C SER A 100 6.99 0.47 -5.16
N LEU A 101 5.90 -0.28 -5.21
CA LEU A 101 4.69 -0.07 -4.43
C LEU A 101 4.32 -1.42 -3.79
N SER A 102 4.36 -1.49 -2.47
CA SER A 102 4.05 -2.70 -1.71
C SER A 102 2.69 -2.58 -1.02
N LEU A 103 1.85 -3.59 -1.16
CA LEU A 103 0.47 -3.61 -0.65
C LEU A 103 -0.04 -5.06 -0.52
N THR A 104 -1.10 -5.28 0.25
CA THR A 104 -1.81 -6.58 0.23
C THR A 104 -2.51 -6.81 -1.12
N ALA A 105 -2.65 -8.06 -1.55
CA ALA A 105 -3.20 -8.40 -2.88
C ALA A 105 -4.61 -7.85 -3.18
N GLY A 106 -5.45 -7.68 -2.15
CA GLY A 106 -6.81 -7.12 -2.28
C GLY A 106 -6.89 -5.60 -2.24
N HIS A 107 -5.77 -4.88 -2.28
CA HIS A 107 -5.77 -3.42 -2.17
C HIS A 107 -5.89 -2.75 -3.54
N TYR A 108 -6.92 -1.91 -3.71
CA TYR A 108 -7.17 -1.21 -4.97
C TYR A 108 -6.13 -0.13 -5.25
N ILE A 109 -5.63 -0.08 -6.48
CA ILE A 109 -4.74 0.97 -6.94
C ILE A 109 -5.35 1.67 -8.14
N TRP A 110 -5.03 2.96 -8.30
CA TRP A 110 -5.35 3.66 -9.54
C TRP A 110 -4.34 3.25 -10.61
N ALA A 111 -4.84 2.71 -11.71
CA ALA A 111 -4.02 2.34 -12.87
C ALA A 111 -4.39 3.25 -14.04
N ALA A 112 -3.40 3.93 -14.60
CA ALA A 112 -3.58 4.57 -15.89
C ALA A 112 -3.79 3.47 -16.94
N LEU A 113 -4.84 3.59 -17.74
CA LEU A 113 -5.00 2.81 -18.97
C LEU A 113 -3.97 3.34 -19.98
N VAL A 114 -2.73 2.88 -19.88
CA VAL A 114 -1.80 2.97 -21.01
C VAL A 114 -2.08 1.71 -21.83
N PRO A 115 -2.48 1.81 -23.11
CA PRO A 115 -2.50 0.65 -23.97
C PRO A 115 -1.12 0.02 -23.90
N SER A 116 -1.04 -1.22 -23.41
CA SER A 116 0.21 -1.97 -23.45
C SER A 116 0.65 -2.04 -24.92
N PRO A 117 1.87 -1.60 -25.27
CA PRO A 117 2.37 -1.79 -26.61
C PRO A 117 2.38 -3.30 -26.90
N GLY A 118 1.45 -3.76 -27.74
CA GLY A 118 1.30 -5.16 -28.13
C GLY A 118 -0.01 -5.86 -27.76
N VAL A 119 -1.00 -5.20 -27.15
CA VAL A 119 -2.36 -5.77 -27.03
C VAL A 119 -3.29 -4.96 -27.93
N GLU A 120 -3.39 -5.36 -29.20
CA GLU A 120 -4.44 -4.85 -30.08
C GLU A 120 -5.80 -5.25 -29.50
N ALA A 121 -6.67 -4.25 -29.31
CA ALA A 121 -8.08 -4.50 -29.05
C ALA A 121 -8.66 -5.18 -30.29
N LYS A 122 -8.97 -6.47 -30.16
CA LYS A 122 -9.62 -7.28 -31.19
C LYS A 122 -11.11 -7.03 -31.24
#